data_AF-A0AAU4KJ30-F1
#
_entry.id   AF-A0AAU4KJ30-F1
#
_cell.length_a   1.000
_cell.length_b   1.000
_cell.length_c   1.000
_cell.angle_alpha   90.00
_cell.angle_beta   90.00
_cell.angle_gamma   90.00
#
_symmetry.space_group_name_H-M   'P 1'
#
loop_
_entity.id
_entity.type
_entity.pdbx_description
1 polymer ?
#
loop_
_entity_poly.entity_id
_entity_poly.type
_entity_poly.pdbx_seq_one_letter_code
_entity_poly.pdbx_strand_id
1 'polypeptide(L)' 'MQHLDEPDPPSGHRTTTVEQGAFCLARCTCGWRGPSRRARSQARTDADKHTTG' A
#
# COMPACT_ATOMS: atom_id res chain seq x y z
N MET A 1 3.76 26.89 9.08
CA MET A 1 3.58 26.33 7.73
C MET A 1 3.66 24.80 7.83
N GLN A 2 2.64 24.17 8.40
CA GLN A 2 2.51 22.71 8.35
C GLN A 2 1.49 22.47 7.24
N HIS A 3 1.95 21.93 6.11
CA HIS A 3 1.08 21.48 5.03
C HIS A 3 0.16 20.42 5.64
N LEU A 4 -1.11 20.77 5.78
CA LEU A 4 -2.15 19.87 6.24
C LEU A 4 -2.24 18.77 5.18
N ASP A 5 -1.93 17.55 5.58
CA ASP A 5 -2.14 16.33 4.81
C ASP A 5 -3.60 16.36 4.33
N GLU A 6 -3.83 16.70 3.06
CA GLU A 6 -5.16 16.68 2.45
C GLU A 6 -5.51 15.20 2.27
N PRO A 7 -6.51 14.66 3.00
CA PRO A 7 -6.88 13.27 2.84
C PRO A 7 -7.44 13.11 1.43
N ASP A 8 -6.76 12.33 0.61
CA ASP A 8 -7.16 12.02 -0.75
C ASP A 8 -8.60 11.48 -0.80
N PRO A 9 -9.39 11.84 -1.83
CA PRO A 9 -10.84 11.62 -1.84
C PRO A 9 -11.21 10.13 -1.74
N PRO A 10 -12.38 9.81 -1.13
CA PRO A 10 -12.78 8.45 -0.73
C PRO A 10 -13.25 7.57 -1.90
N SER A 11 -12.47 7.46 -2.98
CA SER A 11 -12.81 6.62 -4.14
C SER A 11 -11.60 6.01 -4.86
N GLY A 12 -10.36 6.34 -4.48
CA GLY A 12 -9.16 5.71 -5.02
C GLY A 12 -8.65 4.62 -4.09
N HIS A 13 -8.48 3.39 -4.58
CA HIS A 13 -7.73 2.37 -3.85
C HIS A 13 -6.29 2.88 -3.66
N ARG A 14 -5.94 3.31 -2.45
CA ARG A 14 -4.58 3.78 -2.14
C ARG A 14 -3.81 2.66 -1.47
N THR A 15 -2.85 2.11 -2.20
CA THR A 15 -1.95 1.08 -1.66
C THR A 15 -0.68 1.69 -1.09
N THR A 16 -0.20 1.12 0.00
CA THR A 16 1.05 1.49 0.66
C THR A 16 1.79 0.22 1.03
N THR A 17 3.10 0.18 0.83
CA THR A 17 3.95 -0.89 1.34
C THR A 17 4.39 -0.60 2.77
N VAL A 18 4.27 -1.58 3.65
CA VAL A 18 4.77 -1.52 5.04
C VAL A 18 5.79 -2.63 5.27
N GLU A 19 6.88 -2.29 5.95
CA GLU A 19 7.97 -3.20 6.29
C GLU A 19 7.77 -3.70 7.74
N GLN A 20 7.66 -5.02 7.90
CA GLN A 20 7.64 -5.72 9.19
C GLN A 20 8.90 -6.56 9.33
N GLY A 21 9.93 -5.99 9.95
CA GLY A 21 11.22 -6.65 10.14
C GLY A 21 11.88 -6.99 8.81
N ALA A 22 12.07 -8.29 8.54
CA ALA A 22 12.65 -8.80 7.30
C ALA A 22 11.62 -9.00 6.16
N PHE A 23 10.35 -8.63 6.38
CA PHE A 23 9.28 -8.77 5.42
C PHE A 23 8.67 -7.42 5.05
N CYS A 24 8.07 -7.35 3.88
CA CYS A 24 7.36 -6.22 3.34
C CYS A 24 6.01 -6.71 2.79
N LEU A 25 4.94 -6.03 3.16
CA LEU A 25 3.58 -6.33 2.72
C LEU A 25 2.91 -5.08 2.15
N ALA A 26 2.00 -5.27 1.21
CA ALA A 26 1.12 -4.21 0.75
C ALA A 26 -0.11 -4.10 1.66
N ARG A 27 -0.58 -2.87 1.91
CA ARG A 27 -1.90 -2.61 2.51
C ARG A 27 -2.63 -1.60 1.64
N CYS A 28 -3.93 -1.79 1.48
CA CYS A 28 -4.80 -0.83 0.81
C CYS A 28 -5.70 -0.15 1.84
N THR A 29 -6.06 1.10 1.59
CA THR A 29 -7.05 1.85 2.37
C THR A 29 -8.45 1.21 2.33
N CYS A 30 -8.75 0.35 1.34
CA CYS A 30 -9.99 -0.43 1.29
C CYS A 30 -10.07 -1.59 2.31
N GLY A 31 -8.98 -1.85 3.05
CA GLY A 31 -8.90 -2.94 4.02
C GLY A 31 -8.16 -4.18 3.51
N TRP A 32 -7.81 -4.24 2.22
CA TRP A 32 -7.03 -5.33 1.66
C TRP A 32 -5.57 -5.34 2.14
N ARG A 33 -5.01 -6.53 2.31
CA ARG A 33 -3.62 -6.75 2.73
C ARG A 33 -2.99 -7.81 1.84
N GLY A 34 -1.88 -7.43 1.21
CA GLY A 34 -1.06 -8.32 0.41
C GLY A 34 -0.28 -9.32 1.27
N PRO A 35 0.24 -10.39 0.65
CA PRO A 35 1.09 -11.38 1.31
C PRO A 35 2.44 -10.80 1.78
N SER A 36 3.03 -11.42 2.79
CA SER A 36 4.37 -11.08 3.28
C SER A 36 5.45 -11.48 2.27
N ARG A 37 6.10 -10.49 1.65
CA ARG A 37 7.20 -10.66 0.68
C ARG A 37 8.52 -10.20 1.29
N ARG A 38 9.66 -10.82 0.99
CA ARG A 38 10.97 -10.24 1.37
C ARG A 38 11.37 -9.05 0.49
N ALA A 39 10.99 -9.10 -0.79
CA ALA A 39 11.33 -8.08 -1.76
C ALA A 39 10.28 -6.96 -1.77
N ARG A 40 10.74 -5.72 -1.52
CA ARG A 40 9.92 -4.51 -1.57
C ARG A 40 9.27 -4.29 -2.94
N SER A 41 9.99 -4.63 -4.02
CA SER A 41 9.49 -4.57 -5.40
C SER A 41 8.32 -5.53 -5.61
N GLN A 42 8.40 -6.77 -5.10
CA GLN A 42 7.28 -7.71 -5.20
C GLN A 42 6.06 -7.24 -4.41
N ALA A 43 6.25 -6.68 -3.21
CA ALA A 43 5.14 -6.11 -2.44
C ALA A 43 4.48 -4.92 -3.17
N ARG A 44 5.28 -4.09 -3.85
CA ARG A 44 4.75 -3.02 -4.72
C ARG A 44 3.97 -3.56 -5.92
N THR A 45 4.47 -4.59 -6.60
CA THR A 45 3.74 -5.20 -7.73
C THR A 45 2.40 -5.78 -7.30
N ASP A 46 2.34 -6.36 -6.11
CA ASP A 46 1.11 -6.88 -5.52
C ASP A 46 0.10 -5.76 -5.21
N ALA A 47 0.57 -4.65 -4.64
CA ALA A 47 -0.20 -3.41 -4.46
C ALA A 47 -0.74 -2.85 -5.77
N ASP A 48 0.11 -2.76 -6.81
CA ASP A 48 -0.24 -2.20 -8.12
C ASP A 48 -1.32 -3.03 -8.85
N LYS A 49 -1.20 -4.35 -8.76
CA LYS A 49 -2.23 -5.29 -9.24
C LYS A 49 -3.56 -5.08 -8.54
N HIS A 50 -3.54 -4.81 -7.23
CA HIS A 50 -4.77 -4.56 -6.47
C HIS A 50 -5.42 -3.21 -6.81
N THR A 51 -4.63 -2.16 -7.09
CA THR A 51 -5.19 -0.86 -7.47
C THR A 51 -5.71 -0.81 -8.91
N THR A 52 -5.23 -1.72 -9.75
CA THR A 52 -5.59 -1.80 -11.18
C THR A 52 -6.80 -2.71 -11.45
N GLY A 53 -7.13 -3.63 -10.53
CA GLY A 53 -8.23 -4.59 -10.67
C GLY A 53 -9.55 -4.09 -10.13
#